data_AF-A0A2E5U6I7-F1
#
_entry.id   AF-A0A2E5U6I7-F1
#
_cell.length_a   1.000
_cell.length_b   1.000
_cell.length_c   1.000
_cell.angle_alpha   90.00
_cell.angle_beta   90.00
_cell.angle_gamma   90.00
#
_symmetry.space_group_name_H-M   'P 1'
#
loop_
_entity.id
_entity.type
_entity.pdbx_description
1 polymer ?
#
loop_
_entity_poly.entity_id
_entity_poly.type
_entity_poly.pdbx_seq_one_letter_code
_entity_poly.pdbx_strand_id
1 'polypeptide(L)'
;MIDLKKNIKTKTITMFDQIKNSNNIVNICGHVNRAGTNFLVGNTPFLNKQQFPDMSNIYITKNAKSKTVHTIGPQRFSSGTKLIKSIIWSEAIGLISPVFSYLGFYVTGVGIPEHEINNININQFLN
;
A
#
# COMPACT_ATOMS: atom_id res chain seq x y z
N MET A 1 14.82 -9.58 -5.41
CA MET A 1 14.82 -8.33 -4.61
C MET A 1 15.99 -7.39 -4.97
N ILE A 2 17.24 -7.86 -5.01
CA ILE A 2 18.41 -7.04 -5.41
C ILE A 2 18.27 -6.47 -6.83
N ASP A 3 17.83 -7.28 -7.77
CA ASP A 3 17.73 -6.86 -9.17
C ASP A 3 16.68 -5.78 -9.37
N LEU A 4 15.57 -5.83 -8.62
CA LEU A 4 14.53 -4.81 -8.68
C LEU A 4 15.08 -3.42 -8.32
N LYS A 5 15.88 -3.33 -7.25
CA LYS A 5 16.48 -2.05 -6.84
C LYS A 5 17.59 -1.56 -7.78
N LYS A 6 18.34 -2.48 -8.40
CA LYS A 6 19.36 -2.11 -9.41
C LYS A 6 18.74 -1.58 -10.70
N ASN A 7 17.56 -2.10 -11.08
CA ASN A 7 16.90 -1.74 -12.34
C ASN A 7 15.96 -0.52 -12.20
N ILE A 8 15.46 -0.22 -11.00
CA ILE A 8 14.61 0.96 -10.78
C ILE A 8 15.46 2.17 -10.38
N LYS A 9 15.56 3.15 -11.27
CA LYS A 9 16.33 4.39 -11.05
C LYS A 9 15.67 5.37 -10.07
N THR A 10 14.37 5.25 -9.83
CA THR A 10 13.65 6.09 -8.87
C THR A 10 13.80 5.59 -7.44
N LYS A 11 13.85 6.53 -6.48
CA LYS A 11 13.79 6.21 -5.05
C LYS A 11 12.36 6.13 -4.52
N THR A 12 11.37 6.58 -5.30
CA THR A 12 9.97 6.67 -4.88
C THR A 12 9.10 5.74 -5.72
N ILE A 13 8.20 5.02 -5.05
CA ILE A 13 7.19 4.16 -5.65
C ILE A 13 5.81 4.66 -5.22
N THR A 14 4.97 5.00 -6.19
CA THR A 14 3.55 5.27 -5.96
C THR A 14 2.76 3.99 -6.13
N MET A 15 2.09 3.57 -5.05
CA MET A 15 1.20 2.42 -5.02
C MET A 15 -0.24 2.88 -5.18
N PHE A 16 -0.88 2.38 -6.23
CA PHE A 16 -2.32 2.50 -6.43
C PHE A 16 -2.97 1.21 -5.98
N ASP A 17 -3.95 1.32 -5.08
CA ASP A 17 -4.66 0.15 -4.53
C ASP A 17 -6.16 0.35 -4.66
N GLN A 18 -6.88 -0.70 -5.03
CA GLN A 18 -8.34 -0.62 -5.08
C GLN A 18 -8.89 -0.56 -3.65
N ILE A 19 -9.90 0.30 -3.43
CA ILE A 19 -10.55 0.43 -2.13
C ILE A 19 -12.05 0.26 -2.19
N LYS A 20 -12.62 -0.16 -1.06
CA LYS A 20 -14.07 -0.19 -0.80
C LYS A 20 -14.42 0.76 0.34
N ASN A 21 -15.68 1.20 0.37
CA ASN A 21 -16.27 2.10 1.38
C ASN A 21 -15.67 3.51 1.42
N SER A 22 -15.23 4.02 0.27
CA SER A 22 -14.98 5.45 0.03
C SER A 22 -15.55 5.82 -1.33
N ASN A 23 -16.15 7.00 -1.44
CA ASN A 23 -16.60 7.55 -2.72
C ASN A 23 -15.55 8.43 -3.40
N ASN A 24 -14.46 8.75 -2.70
CA ASN A 24 -13.39 9.60 -3.21
C ASN A 24 -12.09 8.81 -3.28
N ILE A 25 -11.21 9.20 -4.21
CA ILE A 25 -9.79 8.82 -4.18
C ILE A 25 -9.18 9.35 -2.87
N VAL A 26 -8.39 8.52 -2.18
CA VAL A 26 -7.76 8.89 -0.91
C VAL A 26 -6.25 8.74 -0.98
N ASN A 27 -5.53 9.67 -0.35
CA ASN A 27 -4.11 9.47 -0.05
C ASN A 27 -3.99 8.56 1.18
N ILE A 28 -3.13 7.55 1.10
CA ILE A 28 -2.95 6.56 2.17
C ILE A 28 -1.74 6.95 3.01
N CYS A 29 -1.95 7.13 4.31
CA CYS A 29 -0.89 7.47 5.28
C CYS A 29 -0.57 6.33 6.26
N GLY A 30 -1.36 5.27 6.25
CA GLY A 30 -1.21 4.15 7.16
C GLY A 30 -2.04 2.96 6.70
N HIS A 31 -1.70 1.78 7.21
CA HIS A 31 -2.49 0.59 6.97
C HIS A 31 -2.63 -0.26 8.24
N VAL A 32 -3.70 -1.04 8.30
CA VAL A 32 -3.85 -2.17 9.22
C VAL A 32 -3.90 -3.44 8.38
N ASN A 33 -2.92 -4.32 8.56
CA ASN A 33 -2.91 -5.60 7.87
C ASN A 33 -3.92 -6.56 8.54
N ARG A 34 -5.01 -6.86 7.83
CA ARG A 34 -6.04 -7.83 8.21
C ARG A 34 -6.10 -9.03 7.27
N ALA A 35 -5.09 -9.20 6.40
CA ALA A 35 -5.00 -10.32 5.46
C ALA A 35 -4.47 -11.60 6.14
N GLY A 36 -3.87 -11.48 7.34
CA GLY A 36 -3.31 -12.63 8.08
C GLY A 36 -2.00 -13.16 7.49
N THR A 37 -1.42 -12.46 6.52
CA THR A 37 -0.15 -12.82 5.85
C THR A 37 0.78 -11.62 5.83
N ASN A 38 2.09 -11.87 5.77
CA ASN A 38 3.11 -10.83 5.64
C ASN A 38 4.18 -11.31 4.66
N PHE A 39 4.44 -10.54 3.61
CA PHE A 39 5.38 -10.92 2.55
C PHE A 39 6.86 -10.86 2.96
N LEU A 40 7.16 -10.33 4.15
CA LEU A 40 8.50 -10.35 4.73
C LEU A 40 8.82 -11.64 5.51
N VAL A 41 7.83 -12.51 5.78
CA VAL A 41 8.06 -13.78 6.51
C VAL A 41 9.07 -14.65 5.74
N GLY A 42 10.12 -15.11 6.44
CA GLY A 42 11.20 -15.92 5.85
C GLY A 42 12.17 -15.16 4.94
N ASN A 43 11.90 -13.87 4.68
CA ASN A 43 12.68 -13.02 3.77
C ASN A 43 13.50 -11.95 4.52
N THR A 44 13.48 -11.95 5.85
CA THR A 44 14.29 -11.05 6.69
C THR A 44 15.18 -11.84 7.66
N PRO A 45 16.39 -11.36 7.99
CA PRO A 45 17.04 -10.18 7.42
C PRO A 45 17.48 -10.41 5.96
N PHE A 46 17.58 -9.33 5.18
CA PHE A 46 18.08 -9.38 3.80
C PHE A 46 19.21 -8.36 3.61
N LEU A 47 20.40 -8.83 3.23
CA LEU A 47 21.63 -8.02 3.21
C LEU A 47 21.86 -7.35 4.57
N ASN A 48 22.16 -6.05 4.59
CA ASN A 48 22.49 -5.29 5.81
C ASN A 48 21.24 -4.67 6.48
N LYS A 49 20.06 -5.24 6.28
CA LYS A 49 18.80 -4.72 6.82
C LYS A 49 18.32 -5.53 8.01
N GLN A 50 17.68 -4.84 8.96
CA GLN A 50 17.16 -5.43 10.18
C GLN A 50 16.12 -6.52 9.92
N GLN A 51 16.02 -7.48 10.84
CA GLN A 51 15.00 -8.53 10.81
C GLN A 51 13.60 -7.96 11.05
N PHE A 52 13.49 -6.98 11.96
CA PHE A 52 12.24 -6.30 12.35
C PHE A 52 12.26 -4.84 11.87
N PRO A 53 11.69 -4.53 10.70
CA PRO A 53 11.72 -3.18 10.18
C PRO A 53 10.75 -2.25 10.90
N ASP A 54 11.16 -0.99 11.07
CA ASP A 54 10.29 0.09 11.55
C ASP A 54 9.20 0.39 10.50
N MET A 55 7.94 0.27 10.92
CA MET A 55 6.76 0.51 10.08
C MET A 55 6.11 1.87 10.30
N SER A 56 6.63 2.69 11.23
CA SER A 56 5.95 3.91 11.69
C SER A 56 5.76 4.96 10.60
N ASN A 57 6.71 5.06 9.68
CA ASN A 57 6.77 6.12 8.66
C ASN A 57 6.97 5.58 7.24
N ILE A 58 6.37 4.44 6.91
CA ILE A 58 6.57 3.83 5.59
C ILE A 58 5.91 4.61 4.44
N TYR A 59 4.87 5.39 4.73
CA TYR A 59 4.15 6.21 3.75
C TYR A 59 4.59 7.67 3.81
N ILE A 60 5.08 8.19 2.68
CA ILE A 60 5.26 9.63 2.51
C ILE A 60 3.88 10.26 2.32
N THR A 61 3.44 10.98 3.35
CA THR A 61 2.15 11.66 3.34
C THR A 61 2.35 13.10 2.89
N LYS A 62 1.74 13.48 1.76
CA LYS A 62 1.84 14.86 1.24
C LYS A 62 0.79 15.82 1.81
N ASN A 63 -0.36 15.31 2.27
CA ASN A 63 -1.54 16.13 2.60
C ASN A 63 -2.22 15.74 3.91
N ALA A 64 -2.84 16.73 4.58
CA ALA A 64 -3.60 16.58 5.83
C ALA A 64 -4.89 15.74 5.71
N LYS A 65 -5.39 15.50 4.48
CA LYS A 65 -6.63 14.72 4.22
C LYS A 65 -6.39 13.22 3.98
N SER A 66 -5.27 12.68 4.42
CA SER A 66 -4.91 11.26 4.25
C SER A 66 -5.73 10.32 5.14
N LYS A 67 -5.82 9.05 4.75
CA LYS A 67 -6.61 8.02 5.43
C LYS A 67 -5.78 6.78 5.73
N THR A 68 -6.09 6.14 6.86
CA THR A 68 -5.63 4.77 7.16
C THR A 68 -6.59 3.77 6.54
N VAL A 69 -6.05 2.76 5.87
CA VAL A 69 -6.83 1.69 5.23
C VAL A 69 -6.64 0.35 5.93
N HIS A 70 -7.56 -0.59 5.72
CA HIS A 70 -7.45 -1.95 6.24
C HIS A 70 -7.29 -2.92 5.08
N THR A 71 -6.14 -3.60 5.01
CA THR A 71 -5.80 -4.51 3.90
C THR A 71 -6.27 -5.91 4.20
N ILE A 72 -7.05 -6.51 3.30
CA ILE A 72 -7.65 -7.85 3.51
C ILE A 72 -7.13 -8.94 2.57
N GLY A 73 -6.32 -8.58 1.58
CA GLY A 73 -5.79 -9.49 0.57
C GLY A 73 -6.76 -9.70 -0.59
N PRO A 74 -6.23 -10.04 -1.78
CA PRO A 74 -6.99 -10.10 -3.03
C PRO A 74 -8.18 -11.06 -2.98
N GLN A 75 -8.01 -12.25 -2.41
CA GLN A 75 -9.06 -13.26 -2.34
C GLN A 75 -10.28 -12.79 -1.52
N ARG A 76 -10.04 -12.15 -0.37
CA ARG A 76 -11.12 -11.61 0.47
C ARG A 76 -11.66 -10.31 -0.08
N PHE A 77 -10.83 -9.53 -0.75
CA PHE A 77 -11.26 -8.29 -1.39
C PHE A 77 -12.23 -8.56 -2.54
N SER A 78 -11.94 -9.53 -3.41
CA SER A 78 -12.83 -9.93 -4.51
C SER A 78 -14.05 -10.73 -4.05
N SER A 79 -13.98 -11.34 -2.86
CA SER A 79 -15.14 -12.04 -2.29
C SER A 79 -16.29 -11.08 -1.98
N GLY A 80 -17.54 -11.58 -2.07
CA GLY A 80 -18.74 -10.89 -1.59
C GLY A 80 -18.86 -10.81 -0.05
N THR A 81 -17.76 -10.95 0.69
CA THR A 81 -17.77 -10.92 2.15
C THR A 81 -18.30 -9.58 2.64
N LYS A 82 -19.20 -9.62 3.64
CA LYS A 82 -19.76 -8.42 4.24
C LYS A 82 -18.67 -7.65 4.99
N LEU A 83 -18.35 -6.47 4.50
CA LEU A 83 -17.34 -5.57 5.07
C LEU A 83 -17.99 -4.51 5.98
N ILE A 84 -17.28 -4.10 7.04
CA ILE A 84 -17.75 -3.04 7.95
C ILE A 84 -17.70 -1.70 7.21
N LYS A 85 -18.85 -1.02 7.11
CA LYS A 85 -19.03 0.19 6.30
C LYS A 85 -18.18 1.40 6.74
N SER A 86 -17.83 1.49 8.02
CA SER A 86 -17.01 2.59 8.56
C SER A 86 -15.51 2.45 8.29
N ILE A 87 -15.07 1.30 7.78
CA ILE A 87 -13.66 1.01 7.47
C ILE A 87 -13.45 1.15 5.97
N ILE A 88 -12.39 1.87 5.58
CA ILE A 88 -11.89 1.88 4.21
C ILE A 88 -11.06 0.61 4.01
N TRP A 89 -11.55 -0.29 3.17
CA TRP A 89 -10.89 -1.55 2.89
C TRP A 89 -10.01 -1.41 1.66
N SER A 90 -8.86 -2.05 1.68
CA SER A 90 -7.86 -2.03 0.61
C SER A 90 -7.50 -3.46 0.23
N GLU A 91 -7.13 -3.67 -1.03
CA GLU A 91 -6.85 -5.00 -1.53
C GLU A 91 -5.49 -5.51 -1.05
N ALA A 92 -4.40 -4.76 -1.30
CA ALA A 92 -3.05 -5.30 -1.19
C ALA A 92 -1.99 -4.36 -0.59
N ILE A 93 -2.25 -3.07 -0.40
CA ILE A 93 -1.21 -2.10 -0.05
C ILE A 93 -0.47 -2.43 1.27
N GLY A 94 -1.19 -2.91 2.29
CA GLY A 94 -0.60 -3.34 3.56
C GLY A 94 0.25 -4.62 3.49
N LEU A 95 0.21 -5.34 2.37
CA LEU A 95 1.09 -6.49 2.10
C LEU A 95 2.33 -6.08 1.32
N ILE A 96 2.17 -5.16 0.35
CA ILE A 96 3.20 -4.79 -0.62
C ILE A 96 4.05 -3.60 -0.14
N SER A 97 3.46 -2.59 0.50
CA SER A 97 4.19 -1.41 1.00
C SER A 97 5.33 -1.76 1.96
N PRO A 98 5.17 -2.69 2.93
CA PRO A 98 6.27 -3.10 3.79
C PRO A 98 7.48 -3.63 3.01
N VAL A 99 7.26 -4.36 1.90
CA VAL A 99 8.35 -4.92 1.08
C VAL A 99 9.15 -3.81 0.39
N PHE A 100 8.48 -2.84 -0.22
CA PHE A 100 9.18 -1.72 -0.88
C PHE A 100 9.87 -0.80 0.11
N SER A 101 9.21 -0.47 1.23
CA SER A 101 9.85 0.27 2.31
C SER A 101 11.07 -0.48 2.85
N TYR A 102 10.94 -1.80 3.05
CA TYR A 102 12.04 -2.65 3.46
C TYR A 102 13.21 -2.58 2.47
N LEU A 103 12.96 -2.58 1.16
CA LEU A 103 14.00 -2.41 0.13
C LEU A 103 14.65 -1.02 0.12
N GLY A 104 14.09 -0.06 0.85
CA GLY A 104 14.57 1.32 0.96
C GLY A 104 14.01 2.25 -0.11
N PHE A 105 12.82 1.94 -0.64
CA PHE A 105 12.05 2.88 -1.43
C PHE A 105 11.20 3.77 -0.52
N TYR A 106 10.99 5.00 -0.96
CA TYR A 106 9.95 5.88 -0.44
C TYR A 106 8.60 5.46 -1.03
N VAL A 107 7.63 5.16 -0.18
CA VAL A 107 6.32 4.69 -0.64
C VAL A 107 5.30 5.82 -0.53
N THR A 108 4.59 6.12 -1.61
CA THR A 108 3.36 6.93 -1.61
C THR A 108 2.18 6.00 -1.90
N GLY A 109 1.06 6.17 -1.20
CA GLY A 109 -0.12 5.33 -1.36
C GLY A 109 -1.34 6.11 -1.80
N VAL A 110 -2.08 5.56 -2.78
CA VAL A 110 -3.32 6.13 -3.31
C VAL A 110 -4.37 5.03 -3.37
N GLY A 111 -5.49 5.23 -2.69
CA GLY A 111 -6.64 4.34 -2.71
C GLY A 111 -7.66 4.80 -3.73
N ILE A 112 -8.03 3.92 -4.68
CA ILE A 112 -8.93 4.22 -5.79
C ILE A 112 -10.23 3.44 -5.61
N PRO A 113 -11.39 4.09 -5.45
CA PRO A 113 -12.65 3.39 -5.42
C PRO A 113 -13.00 2.86 -6.82
N GLU A 114 -13.75 1.76 -6.89
CA GLU A 114 -14.00 1.02 -8.14
C GLU A 114 -14.53 1.89 -9.29
N HIS A 115 -15.43 2.82 -9.02
CA HIS A 115 -16.02 3.71 -10.04
C HIS A 115 -15.04 4.76 -10.58
N GLU A 116 -13.90 4.99 -9.92
CA GLU A 116 -12.87 5.95 -10.35
C GLU A 116 -11.74 5.29 -11.15
N ILE A 117 -11.67 3.95 -11.22
CA ILE A 117 -10.56 3.22 -11.86
C ILE A 117 -10.37 3.64 -13.32
N ASN A 118 -11.46 3.85 -14.05
CA ASN A 118 -11.40 4.22 -15.47
C ASN A 118 -11.28 5.73 -15.70
N ASN A 119 -11.45 6.55 -14.66
CA ASN A 119 -11.49 8.02 -14.75
C ASN A 119 -10.20 8.67 -14.20
N ILE A 120 -9.38 7.90 -13.49
CA ILE A 120 -8.19 8.41 -12.83
C ILE A 120 -7.09 8.78 -13.84
N ASN A 121 -6.65 10.04 -13.81
CA ASN A 121 -5.41 10.44 -14.44
C ASN A 121 -4.25 10.17 -13.48
N ILE A 122 -3.50 9.08 -13.68
CA ILE A 122 -2.40 8.68 -12.78
C ILE A 122 -1.28 9.73 -12.72
N ASN A 123 -1.07 10.50 -13.78
CA ASN A 123 0.03 11.47 -13.86
C ASN A 123 -0.10 12.59 -12.83
N GLN A 124 -1.31 12.88 -12.33
CA GLN A 124 -1.51 13.87 -11.26
C GLN A 124 -0.92 13.43 -9.91
N PHE A 125 -0.63 12.13 -9.73
CA PHE A 125 -0.05 11.57 -8.51
C PHE A 125 1.44 11.26 -8.64
N LEU A 126 1.98 11.38 -9.86
CA LEU A 126 3.40 11.22 -10.15
C LEU A 126 4.04 12.61 -10.11
N ASN A 127 5.11 12.76 -9.33
CA ASN A 127 5.94 13.97 -9.34
C ASN A 127 7.04 13.82 -10.38
#